data_AF-A0A924P3A4-F1
#
_entry.id   AF-A0A924P3A4-F1
#
_cell.length_a   1.000
_cell.length_b   1.000
_cell.length_c   1.000
_cell.angle_alpha   90.00
_cell.angle_beta   90.00
_cell.angle_gamma   90.00
#
_symmetry.space_group_name_H-M   'P 1'
#
loop_
_entity.id
_entity.type
_entity.pdbx_description
1 polymer ?
#
loop_
_entity_poly.entity_id
_entity_poly.type
_entity_poly.pdbx_seq_one_letter_code
_entity_poly.pdbx_strand_id
1 'polypeptide(L)'
;MINYLTHIVILILSIGAINTQAQQSLQTQVLVIGGGTGGTAAGIQSARLGANTIIAEPTTWLGGMISAAGVSATDGNHQLPSGLWREFRDKIYLVYGGPKNVATGWVSNTQFEPHVADSIFKAMAAAEKKLTVLYQWHFAKALKKGNIITGAIFTNNKNEKLQINANLVIDATELGDVMADASIPYSLGMEAGNITGENVGITTSSNVVQDLTYVAVLKDYGPAADCTIVKPAGYQPMEFDGACTNYYIGKNADAPNVDAKKMLDYGKLPHNKYMLNWPKKGNDTYLEVVEMTEAERNSALQKAKQTTLRFVYFIQQQLGFKNLGLADDEFPSADRLALMPYHREGRRVKGLVRFTINDIAQPFAGKPLYRTGISVGDYPIDHHHKKNPAAPQHLEFYPVPSYNIPLGALIPEKTDGIIIAEKGISVSNVANGSTRLQPCVMLTGQAAGVLAALAILQKKQPRSVAVRAVQNTLLKAGAYLMPYMDVPFDNPHFAAIQKIGATGILKGTGVPYKWANQTWFYPDSAVLSTVFKNDIEAYTGIPFSSKNREVTIGDIVVCINSYRQKYKLPVLSKESILKSGAAIKLENLNVARPAKRFEIAVLVNEYIKPFDNIAIDHEGNVLTSKTN
;
A
#
# COMPACT_ATOMS: atom_id res chain seq x y z
N MET A 1 -83.50 -11.76 28.80
CA MET A 1 -83.00 -12.90 28.00
C MET A 1 -83.09 -12.52 26.53
N ILE A 2 -81.96 -12.63 25.82
CA ILE A 2 -81.85 -13.00 24.40
C ILE A 2 -82.33 -11.99 23.34
N ASN A 3 -81.32 -11.42 22.65
CA ASN A 3 -81.14 -11.12 21.21
C ASN A 3 -82.32 -11.28 20.22
N TYR A 4 -82.43 -10.40 19.21
CA TYR A 4 -81.76 -10.57 17.89
C TYR A 4 -82.15 -9.49 16.84
N LEU A 5 -81.27 -9.35 15.84
CA LEU A 5 -81.35 -8.70 14.52
C LEU A 5 -80.93 -7.22 14.37
N THR A 6 -79.74 -7.04 13.79
CA THR A 6 -79.41 -5.90 12.93
C THR A 6 -78.64 -6.40 11.71
N HIS A 7 -79.07 -5.95 10.53
CA HIS A 7 -78.58 -6.37 9.23
C HIS A 7 -77.20 -5.82 8.90
N ILE A 8 -76.49 -6.65 8.16
CA ILE A 8 -75.17 -6.48 7.55
C ILE A 8 -75.29 -5.61 6.30
N VAL A 9 -74.39 -4.62 6.15
CA VAL A 9 -73.89 -4.20 4.84
C VAL A 9 -72.36 -4.19 4.93
N ILE A 10 -71.75 -5.09 4.17
CA ILE A 10 -70.31 -5.20 3.94
C ILE A 10 -69.94 -4.22 2.82
N LEU A 11 -68.93 -3.40 3.05
CA LEU A 11 -68.14 -2.77 2.00
C LEU A 11 -66.67 -3.20 2.18
N ILE A 12 -66.18 -4.04 1.27
CA ILE A 12 -64.79 -4.46 1.20
C ILE A 12 -64.01 -3.37 0.48
N LEU A 13 -63.04 -2.77 1.17
CA LEU A 13 -61.96 -1.99 0.57
C LEU A 13 -60.64 -2.72 0.85
N SER A 14 -60.17 -3.44 -0.16
CA SER A 14 -58.86 -4.08 -0.20
C SER A 14 -57.78 -3.03 -0.43
N ILE A 15 -57.11 -2.61 0.65
CA ILE A 15 -55.86 -1.85 0.57
C ILE A 15 -54.72 -2.86 0.44
N GLY A 16 -54.12 -2.94 -0.75
CA GLY A 16 -52.87 -3.65 -0.97
C GLY A 16 -51.75 -2.96 -0.21
N ALA A 17 -51.21 -3.63 0.81
CA ALA A 17 -50.01 -3.19 1.50
C ALA A 17 -48.80 -3.43 0.57
N ILE A 18 -48.31 -2.37 -0.06
CA ILE A 18 -46.98 -2.36 -0.67
C ILE A 18 -45.99 -2.36 0.50
N ASN A 19 -45.37 -3.51 0.77
CA ASN A 19 -44.22 -3.59 1.66
C ASN A 19 -43.04 -2.86 1.01
N THR A 20 -42.91 -1.56 1.25
CA THR A 20 -41.67 -0.83 0.99
C THR A 20 -40.64 -1.25 2.04
N GLN A 21 -39.72 -2.12 1.66
CA GLN A 21 -38.58 -2.49 2.49
C GLN A 21 -37.79 -1.20 2.78
N ALA A 22 -37.86 -0.70 4.01
CA ALA A 22 -37.23 0.56 4.39
C ALA A 22 -35.72 0.48 4.16
N GLN A 23 -35.20 1.37 3.32
CA GLN A 23 -33.76 1.47 3.05
C GLN A 23 -33.04 1.91 4.33
N GLN A 24 -32.19 1.04 4.89
CA GLN A 24 -31.39 1.39 6.06
C GLN A 24 -30.39 2.49 5.66
N SER A 25 -30.29 3.55 6.47
CA SER A 25 -29.35 4.65 6.24
C SER A 25 -28.44 4.87 7.45
N LEU A 26 -27.15 5.00 7.20
CA LEU A 26 -26.12 5.34 8.18
C LEU A 26 -25.42 6.66 7.80
N GLN A 27 -24.78 7.25 8.80
CA GLN A 27 -23.98 8.47 8.68
C GLN A 27 -22.61 8.22 9.31
N THR A 28 -21.56 8.71 8.67
CA THR A 28 -20.19 8.64 9.19
C THR A 28 -19.38 9.86 8.77
N GLN A 29 -18.25 10.14 9.41
CA GLN A 29 -17.35 11.19 8.94
C GLN A 29 -16.51 10.68 7.78
N VAL A 30 -15.94 9.48 7.96
CA VAL A 30 -15.14 8.81 6.92
C VAL A 30 -15.80 7.47 6.58
N LEU A 31 -16.03 7.25 5.28
CA LEU A 31 -16.46 5.95 4.74
C LEU A 31 -15.32 5.37 3.92
N VAL A 32 -14.79 4.22 4.33
CA VAL A 32 -13.83 3.44 3.56
C VAL A 32 -14.59 2.34 2.83
N ILE A 33 -14.47 2.29 1.51
CA ILE A 33 -15.14 1.31 0.66
C ILE A 33 -14.08 0.29 0.21
N GLY A 34 -14.17 -0.92 0.75
CA GLY A 34 -13.13 -1.96 0.67
C GLY A 34 -12.31 -2.06 1.95
N GLY A 35 -12.34 -3.20 2.60
CA GLY A 35 -11.49 -3.63 3.72
C GLY A 35 -10.25 -4.39 3.25
N GLY A 36 -9.70 -3.98 2.09
CA GLY A 36 -8.43 -4.44 1.56
C GLY A 36 -7.25 -4.15 2.50
N THR A 37 -6.02 -4.37 2.04
CA THR A 37 -4.82 -4.11 2.86
C THR A 37 -4.71 -2.62 3.20
N GLY A 38 -4.82 -1.76 2.20
CA GLY A 38 -4.84 -0.31 2.36
C GLY A 38 -6.13 0.21 3.00
N GLY A 39 -7.28 -0.34 2.62
CA GLY A 39 -8.58 0.03 3.21
C GLY A 39 -8.65 -0.21 4.72
N THR A 40 -8.19 -1.38 5.17
CA THR A 40 -8.11 -1.71 6.61
C THR A 40 -7.20 -0.73 7.34
N ALA A 41 -6.01 -0.46 6.80
CA ALA A 41 -5.06 0.49 7.38
C ALA A 41 -5.61 1.93 7.43
N ALA A 42 -6.34 2.35 6.40
CA ALA A 42 -6.99 3.66 6.33
C ALA A 42 -8.06 3.82 7.41
N GLY A 43 -8.92 2.81 7.57
CA GLY A 43 -9.98 2.85 8.57
C GLY A 43 -9.44 2.87 10.00
N ILE A 44 -8.47 2.00 10.32
CA ILE A 44 -7.76 1.99 11.61
C ILE A 44 -7.14 3.35 11.89
N GLN A 45 -6.33 3.87 10.97
CA GLN A 45 -5.59 5.10 11.20
C GLN A 45 -6.51 6.33 11.31
N SER A 46 -7.59 6.38 10.53
CA SER A 46 -8.57 7.46 10.60
C SER A 46 -9.31 7.48 11.92
N ALA A 47 -9.78 6.31 12.38
CA ALA A 47 -10.46 6.15 13.66
C ALA A 47 -9.54 6.46 14.86
N ARG A 48 -8.28 6.02 14.79
CA ARG A 48 -7.23 6.28 15.78
C ARG A 48 -6.94 7.76 15.96
N LEU A 49 -7.11 8.57 14.90
CA LEU A 49 -7.00 10.03 14.94
C LEU A 49 -8.29 10.75 15.34
N GLY A 50 -9.35 10.01 15.64
CA GLY A 50 -10.56 10.55 16.24
C GLY A 50 -11.71 10.79 15.26
N ALA A 51 -11.61 10.41 13.98
CA ALA A 51 -12.74 10.46 13.06
C ALA A 51 -13.67 9.25 13.28
N ASN A 52 -14.99 9.47 13.26
CA ASN A 52 -15.95 8.36 13.20
C ASN A 52 -15.88 7.75 11.80
N THR A 53 -15.54 6.47 11.74
CA THR A 53 -15.17 5.81 10.49
C THR A 53 -15.95 4.50 10.33
N ILE A 54 -16.45 4.26 9.12
CA ILE A 54 -17.03 2.98 8.71
C ILE A 54 -16.17 2.38 7.62
N ILE A 55 -15.78 1.11 7.75
CA ILE A 55 -15.31 0.27 6.62
C ILE A 55 -16.49 -0.58 6.15
N ALA A 56 -16.79 -0.55 4.85
CA ALA A 56 -17.66 -1.53 4.21
C ALA A 56 -16.82 -2.52 3.40
N GLU A 57 -16.86 -3.79 3.76
CA GLU A 57 -16.02 -4.88 3.24
C GLU A 57 -16.90 -5.96 2.61
N PRO A 58 -16.70 -6.34 1.33
CA PRO A 58 -17.55 -7.34 0.66
C PRO A 58 -17.35 -8.77 1.17
N THR A 59 -16.21 -9.10 1.79
CA THR A 59 -15.96 -10.44 2.34
C THR A 59 -16.24 -10.52 3.84
N THR A 60 -15.92 -11.65 4.45
CA THR A 60 -15.93 -11.83 5.91
C THR A 60 -14.60 -11.48 6.57
N TRP A 61 -13.59 -11.09 5.78
CA TRP A 61 -12.20 -10.91 6.22
C TRP A 61 -11.70 -9.49 5.98
N LEU A 62 -10.83 -9.00 6.86
CA LEU A 62 -10.05 -7.77 6.64
C LEU A 62 -8.65 -8.10 6.15
N GLY A 63 -8.07 -7.19 5.37
CA GLY A 63 -6.67 -7.25 4.94
C GLY A 63 -6.44 -7.59 3.47
N GLY A 64 -7.50 -7.82 2.68
CA GLY A 64 -7.42 -7.93 1.21
C GLY A 64 -6.37 -8.91 0.72
N MET A 65 -5.40 -8.41 -0.05
CA MET A 65 -4.37 -9.24 -0.70
C MET A 65 -3.58 -10.13 0.26
N ILE A 66 -3.31 -9.68 1.49
CA ILE A 66 -2.52 -10.40 2.50
C ILE A 66 -3.31 -11.54 3.15
N SER A 67 -4.65 -11.43 3.22
CA SER A 67 -5.52 -12.35 3.94
C SER A 67 -6.55 -12.97 3.00
N ALA A 68 -7.61 -12.23 2.64
CA ALA A 68 -8.74 -12.70 1.85
C ALA A 68 -8.32 -13.22 0.46
N ALA A 69 -7.27 -12.66 -0.15
CA ALA A 69 -6.71 -13.17 -1.41
C ALA A 69 -5.59 -14.21 -1.22
N GLY A 70 -5.10 -14.41 0.01
CA GLY A 70 -4.17 -15.46 0.37
C GLY A 70 -2.70 -15.21 0.07
N VAL A 71 -2.29 -14.01 -0.36
CA VAL A 71 -0.87 -13.70 -0.63
C VAL A 71 -0.14 -13.31 0.65
N SER A 72 -0.02 -14.30 1.55
CA SER A 72 0.49 -14.15 2.91
C SER A 72 2.01 -14.35 3.02
N ALA A 73 2.72 -14.22 1.90
CA ALA A 73 4.15 -14.02 1.83
C ALA A 73 4.41 -12.58 1.37
N THR A 74 4.90 -11.72 2.26
CA THR A 74 4.96 -10.28 1.95
C THR A 74 6.22 -9.92 1.19
N ASP A 75 6.07 -9.24 0.06
CA ASP A 75 7.19 -8.80 -0.76
C ASP A 75 7.67 -7.42 -0.32
N GLY A 76 8.99 -7.31 -0.09
CA GLY A 76 9.63 -6.05 0.29
C GLY A 76 9.39 -5.59 1.73
N ASN A 77 9.93 -4.41 2.03
CA ASN A 77 9.91 -3.66 3.30
C ASN A 77 10.26 -4.48 4.54
N HIS A 78 11.10 -5.52 4.40
CA HIS A 78 11.59 -6.26 5.55
C HIS A 78 12.51 -5.37 6.42
N GLN A 79 13.38 -4.59 5.77
CA GLN A 79 14.29 -3.64 6.41
C GLN A 79 13.71 -2.22 6.54
N LEU A 80 12.46 -2.02 6.12
CA LEU A 80 11.71 -0.77 6.29
C LEU A 80 10.45 -0.99 7.14
N PRO A 81 10.59 -1.26 8.46
CA PRO A 81 9.47 -1.47 9.37
C PRO A 81 8.76 -0.14 9.69
N SER A 82 7.97 0.33 8.74
CA SER A 82 7.27 1.62 8.81
C SER A 82 5.86 1.47 9.38
N GLY A 83 5.45 2.38 10.27
CA GLY A 83 4.05 2.63 10.60
C GLY A 83 3.20 1.39 10.92
N LEU A 84 2.01 1.30 10.32
CA LEU A 84 1.09 0.17 10.51
C LEU A 84 1.64 -1.15 9.94
N TRP A 85 2.51 -1.10 8.93
CA TRP A 85 3.20 -2.30 8.44
C TRP A 85 4.06 -2.93 9.54
N ARG A 86 4.84 -2.12 10.28
CA ARG A 86 5.57 -2.59 11.45
C ARG A 86 4.63 -3.15 12.52
N GLU A 87 3.58 -2.40 12.88
CA GLU A 87 2.63 -2.83 13.92
C GLU A 87 1.99 -4.19 13.60
N PHE A 88 1.55 -4.38 12.35
CA PHE A 88 1.00 -5.65 11.88
C PHE A 88 2.06 -6.77 11.91
N ARG A 89 3.24 -6.51 11.36
CA ARG A 89 4.33 -7.50 11.30
C ARG A 89 4.83 -7.90 12.68
N ASP A 90 4.91 -6.98 13.63
CA ASP A 90 5.33 -7.27 15.00
C ASP A 90 4.28 -8.15 15.72
N LYS A 91 2.98 -8.00 15.39
CA LYS A 91 1.92 -8.91 15.87
C LYS A 91 2.02 -10.30 15.24
N ILE A 92 2.37 -10.38 13.96
CA ILE A 92 2.72 -11.68 13.32
C ILE A 92 3.88 -12.31 14.08
N TYR A 93 4.98 -11.58 14.30
CA TYR A 93 6.12 -12.11 15.06
C TYR A 93 5.73 -12.54 16.47
N LEU A 94 4.82 -11.84 17.14
CA LEU A 94 4.32 -12.24 18.45
C LEU A 94 3.57 -13.58 18.39
N VAL A 95 2.68 -13.77 17.41
CA VAL A 95 1.91 -15.01 17.22
C VAL A 95 2.83 -16.21 17.00
N TYR A 96 3.86 -16.07 16.18
CA TYR A 96 4.76 -17.18 15.83
C TYR A 96 6.00 -17.28 16.72
N GLY A 97 6.20 -16.38 17.68
CA GLY A 97 7.37 -16.40 18.57
C GLY A 97 8.67 -15.87 17.96
N GLY A 98 8.58 -14.99 16.97
CA GLY A 98 9.70 -14.20 16.43
C GLY A 98 9.89 -14.33 14.92
N PRO A 99 10.77 -13.48 14.33
CA PRO A 99 10.95 -13.39 12.87
C PRO A 99 11.49 -14.68 12.23
N LYS A 100 12.28 -15.49 12.96
CA LYS A 100 12.81 -16.75 12.44
C LYS A 100 11.72 -17.77 12.12
N ASN A 101 10.60 -17.74 12.85
CA ASN A 101 9.52 -18.72 12.70
C ASN A 101 8.56 -18.39 11.55
N VAL A 102 8.72 -17.23 10.91
CA VAL A 102 7.95 -16.80 9.73
C VAL A 102 8.81 -16.64 8.47
N ALA A 103 10.10 -16.99 8.55
CA ALA A 103 11.01 -17.07 7.40
C ALA A 103 11.07 -18.52 6.88
N THR A 104 9.91 -19.07 6.51
CA THR A 104 9.71 -20.51 6.27
C THR A 104 9.92 -20.96 4.81
N GLY A 105 9.53 -20.13 3.85
CA GLY A 105 9.81 -20.27 2.42
C GLY A 105 10.88 -19.29 1.92
N TRP A 106 11.28 -19.37 0.66
CA TRP A 106 12.40 -18.56 0.14
C TRP A 106 11.99 -17.24 -0.51
N VAL A 107 10.71 -17.00 -0.78
CA VAL A 107 10.27 -15.73 -1.41
C VAL A 107 10.35 -14.55 -0.45
N SER A 108 10.09 -14.77 0.84
CA SER A 108 9.90 -13.70 1.82
C SER A 108 10.46 -14.06 3.19
N ASN A 109 10.89 -13.04 3.94
CA ASN A 109 11.27 -13.15 5.34
C ASN A 109 10.06 -13.11 6.30
N THR A 110 8.84 -12.96 5.80
CA THR A 110 7.63 -12.87 6.62
C THR A 110 6.47 -13.56 5.89
N GLN A 111 6.22 -14.81 6.30
CA GLN A 111 5.23 -15.73 5.77
C GLN A 111 4.37 -16.26 6.90
N PHE A 112 3.06 -16.27 6.70
CA PHE A 112 2.08 -16.63 7.73
C PHE A 112 0.81 -17.18 7.08
N GLU A 113 -0.02 -17.83 7.88
CA GLU A 113 -1.33 -18.32 7.46
C GLU A 113 -2.32 -17.16 7.23
N PRO A 114 -3.07 -17.15 6.11
CA PRO A 114 -4.00 -16.06 5.78
C PRO A 114 -5.02 -15.70 6.87
N HIS A 115 -5.56 -16.70 7.57
CA HIS A 115 -6.56 -16.47 8.63
C HIS A 115 -5.97 -15.76 9.86
N VAL A 116 -4.65 -15.89 10.10
CA VAL A 116 -3.94 -15.19 11.18
C VAL A 116 -3.86 -13.70 10.86
N ALA A 117 -3.62 -13.33 9.60
CA ALA A 117 -3.64 -11.94 9.17
C ALA A 117 -5.01 -11.29 9.36
N ASP A 118 -6.10 -11.96 8.95
CA ASP A 118 -7.47 -11.49 9.21
C ASP A 118 -7.72 -11.29 10.71
N SER A 119 -7.33 -12.27 11.53
CA SER A 119 -7.50 -12.21 12.99
C SER A 119 -6.76 -11.02 13.60
N ILE A 120 -5.54 -10.74 13.17
CA ILE A 120 -4.76 -9.58 13.61
C ILE A 120 -5.44 -8.28 13.18
N PHE A 121 -5.88 -8.17 11.93
CA PHE A 121 -6.56 -6.97 11.45
C PHE A 121 -7.87 -6.72 12.17
N LYS A 122 -8.66 -7.76 12.43
CA LYS A 122 -9.87 -7.67 13.25
C LYS A 122 -9.58 -7.19 14.66
N ALA A 123 -8.53 -7.72 15.29
CA ALA A 123 -8.11 -7.27 16.62
C ALA A 123 -7.66 -5.81 16.62
N MET A 124 -6.88 -5.39 15.61
CA MET A 124 -6.46 -4.00 15.44
C MET A 124 -7.65 -3.07 15.21
N ALA A 125 -8.61 -3.47 14.36
CA ALA A 125 -9.81 -2.68 14.09
C ALA A 125 -10.72 -2.57 15.33
N ALA A 126 -10.93 -3.67 16.05
CA ALA A 126 -11.76 -3.72 17.25
C ALA A 126 -11.20 -2.88 18.42
N ALA A 127 -9.88 -2.64 18.44
CA ALA A 127 -9.26 -1.75 19.43
C ALA A 127 -9.64 -0.26 19.21
N GLU A 128 -10.07 0.11 18.01
CA GLU A 128 -10.39 1.49 17.66
C GLU A 128 -11.89 1.79 17.89
N LYS A 129 -12.21 2.45 19.01
CA LYS A 129 -13.61 2.73 19.44
C LYS A 129 -14.47 3.51 18.43
N LYS A 130 -13.83 4.23 17.51
CA LYS A 130 -14.49 5.04 16.47
C LYS A 130 -14.58 4.35 15.11
N LEU A 131 -14.15 3.09 15.04
CA LEU A 131 -14.21 2.28 13.84
C LEU A 131 -15.39 1.31 13.93
N THR A 132 -16.23 1.31 12.91
CA THR A 132 -17.23 0.26 12.66
C THR A 132 -16.87 -0.46 11.38
N VAL A 133 -16.94 -1.78 11.38
CA VAL A 133 -16.69 -2.60 10.19
C VAL A 133 -17.99 -3.33 9.82
N LEU A 134 -18.41 -3.17 8.57
CA LEU A 134 -19.59 -3.81 7.99
C LEU A 134 -19.13 -4.84 6.96
N TYR A 135 -19.23 -6.11 7.32
CA TYR A 135 -18.85 -7.24 6.45
C TYR A 135 -19.99 -7.64 5.51
N GLN A 136 -19.64 -8.27 4.39
CA GLN A 136 -20.58 -8.77 3.38
C GLN A 136 -21.48 -7.70 2.76
N TRP A 137 -20.97 -6.46 2.67
CA TRP A 137 -21.62 -5.35 1.97
C TRP A 137 -20.81 -4.99 0.72
N HIS A 138 -21.41 -5.24 -0.43
CA HIS A 138 -20.84 -5.00 -1.75
C HIS A 138 -21.18 -3.59 -2.22
N PHE A 139 -20.19 -2.88 -2.74
CA PHE A 139 -20.40 -1.55 -3.31
C PHE A 139 -21.32 -1.66 -4.54
N ALA A 140 -22.38 -0.85 -4.56
CA ALA A 140 -23.33 -0.82 -5.68
C ALA A 140 -23.31 0.52 -6.43
N LYS A 141 -23.19 1.65 -5.71
CA LYS A 141 -23.25 2.98 -6.33
C LYS A 141 -22.66 4.08 -5.46
N ALA A 142 -21.91 5.00 -6.04
CA ALA A 142 -21.44 6.21 -5.37
C ALA A 142 -22.55 7.27 -5.30
N LEU A 143 -22.60 7.98 -4.17
CA LEU A 143 -23.47 9.15 -3.99
C LEU A 143 -22.67 10.41 -4.24
N LYS A 144 -23.17 11.28 -5.12
CA LYS A 144 -22.52 12.56 -5.43
C LYS A 144 -23.48 13.74 -5.44
N LYS A 145 -22.98 14.91 -5.04
CA LYS A 145 -23.63 16.22 -5.19
C LYS A 145 -22.70 17.11 -6.03
N GLY A 146 -23.06 17.35 -7.29
CA GLY A 146 -22.14 17.96 -8.24
C GLY A 146 -20.88 17.09 -8.41
N ASN A 147 -19.70 17.68 -8.19
CA ASN A 147 -18.42 16.98 -8.27
C ASN A 147 -17.86 16.54 -6.90
N ILE A 148 -18.72 16.46 -5.88
CA ILE A 148 -18.35 16.06 -4.52
C ILE A 148 -18.96 14.70 -4.22
N ILE A 149 -18.13 13.72 -3.84
CA ILE A 149 -18.59 12.42 -3.35
C ILE A 149 -19.08 12.57 -1.91
N THR A 150 -20.22 11.97 -1.60
CA THR A 150 -20.96 12.18 -0.34
C THR A 150 -21.40 10.88 0.35
N GLY A 151 -20.98 9.72 -0.17
CA GLY A 151 -21.34 8.42 0.37
C GLY A 151 -21.48 7.35 -0.71
N ALA A 152 -22.10 6.23 -0.37
CA ALA A 152 -22.38 5.13 -1.29
C ALA A 152 -23.62 4.32 -0.89
N ILE A 153 -24.13 3.54 -1.85
CA ILE A 153 -25.14 2.50 -1.68
C ILE A 153 -24.45 1.15 -1.79
N PHE A 154 -24.85 0.24 -0.92
CA PHE A 154 -24.35 -1.13 -0.84
C PHE A 154 -25.49 -2.14 -0.93
N THR A 155 -25.14 -3.35 -1.36
CA THR A 155 -26.02 -4.52 -1.36
C THR A 155 -25.35 -5.68 -0.65
N ASN A 156 -26.13 -6.60 -0.09
CA ASN A 156 -25.61 -7.85 0.49
C ASN A 156 -26.19 -9.09 -0.21
N ASN A 157 -25.76 -10.27 0.22
CA ASN A 157 -26.21 -11.56 -0.34
C ASN A 157 -27.72 -11.84 -0.17
N LYS A 158 -28.43 -11.05 0.65
CA LYS A 158 -29.89 -11.11 0.81
C LYS A 158 -30.63 -10.07 -0.04
N ASN A 159 -29.91 -9.36 -0.92
CA ASN A 159 -30.40 -8.23 -1.72
C ASN A 159 -30.92 -7.06 -0.87
N GLU A 160 -30.51 -6.96 0.40
CA GLU A 160 -30.82 -5.79 1.23
C GLU A 160 -29.97 -4.61 0.75
N LYS A 161 -30.52 -3.40 0.85
CA LYS A 161 -29.84 -2.16 0.46
C LYS A 161 -29.49 -1.33 1.68
N LEU A 162 -28.25 -0.85 1.72
CA LEU A 162 -27.74 0.05 2.75
C LEU A 162 -27.19 1.31 2.10
N GLN A 163 -27.63 2.47 2.56
CA GLN A 163 -27.03 3.75 2.19
C GLN A 163 -26.17 4.29 3.32
N ILE A 164 -24.93 4.64 3.01
CA ILE A 164 -24.04 5.29 3.97
C ILE A 164 -23.67 6.65 3.40
N ASN A 165 -24.09 7.71 4.09
CA ASN A 165 -23.66 9.07 3.76
C ASN A 165 -22.40 9.39 4.58
N ALA A 166 -21.46 10.11 3.97
CA ALA A 166 -20.18 10.44 4.58
C ALA A 166 -19.74 11.86 4.24
N ASN A 167 -18.98 12.49 5.14
CA ASN A 167 -18.30 13.75 4.83
C ASN A 167 -17.13 13.53 3.86
N LEU A 168 -16.49 12.36 3.92
CA LEU A 168 -15.38 12.00 3.06
C LEU A 168 -15.39 10.48 2.79
N VAL A 169 -15.14 10.10 1.54
CA VAL A 169 -15.02 8.70 1.10
C VAL A 169 -13.55 8.36 0.83
N ILE A 170 -13.14 7.14 1.17
CA ILE A 170 -11.89 6.55 0.70
C ILE A 170 -12.26 5.38 -0.21
N ASP A 171 -11.92 5.49 -1.50
CA ASP A 171 -11.98 4.34 -2.41
C ASP A 171 -10.76 3.45 -2.14
N ALA A 172 -11.00 2.32 -1.47
CA ALA A 172 -10.03 1.28 -1.21
C ALA A 172 -10.48 -0.04 -1.82
N THR A 173 -11.28 0.01 -2.90
CA THR A 173 -11.66 -1.18 -3.65
C THR A 173 -10.47 -1.71 -4.44
N GLU A 174 -10.40 -3.02 -4.60
CA GLU A 174 -9.24 -3.69 -5.22
C GLU A 174 -8.97 -3.26 -6.66
N LEU A 175 -10.02 -2.83 -7.38
CA LEU A 175 -9.98 -2.46 -8.80
C LEU A 175 -10.35 -0.99 -9.09
N GLY A 176 -10.58 -0.17 -8.05
CA GLY A 176 -10.98 1.23 -8.20
C GLY A 176 -12.41 1.40 -8.74
N ASP A 177 -13.34 0.59 -8.22
CA ASP A 177 -14.72 0.53 -8.71
C ASP A 177 -15.54 1.78 -8.31
N VAL A 178 -15.24 2.42 -7.15
CA VAL A 178 -15.96 3.65 -6.73
C VAL A 178 -15.61 4.81 -7.65
N MET A 179 -14.32 5.01 -7.94
CA MET A 179 -13.90 6.09 -8.83
C MET A 179 -14.42 5.90 -10.27
N ALA A 180 -14.53 4.65 -10.73
CA ALA A 180 -15.13 4.33 -12.03
C ALA A 180 -16.62 4.68 -12.08
N ASP A 181 -17.41 4.20 -11.10
CA ASP A 181 -18.85 4.51 -11.00
C ASP A 181 -19.11 6.02 -10.88
N ALA A 182 -18.27 6.72 -10.11
CA ALA A 182 -18.35 8.17 -9.93
C ALA A 182 -17.95 8.98 -11.18
N SER A 183 -17.44 8.33 -12.24
CA SER A 183 -16.89 8.95 -13.45
C SER A 183 -15.67 9.84 -13.18
N ILE A 184 -14.84 9.47 -12.20
CA ILE A 184 -13.56 10.13 -11.93
C ILE A 184 -12.55 9.62 -12.97
N PRO A 185 -11.79 10.48 -13.65
CA PRO A 185 -10.84 10.03 -14.68
C PRO A 185 -9.76 9.08 -14.12
N TYR A 186 -9.49 8.01 -14.86
CA TYR A 186 -8.46 7.02 -14.53
C TYR A 186 -7.70 6.53 -15.78
N SER A 187 -6.59 5.83 -15.54
CA SER A 187 -5.84 5.01 -16.50
C SER A 187 -6.09 3.52 -16.22
N LEU A 188 -6.02 2.68 -17.25
CA LEU A 188 -6.08 1.23 -17.16
C LEU A 188 -5.04 0.60 -18.10
N GLY A 189 -4.44 -0.52 -17.68
CA GLY A 189 -3.44 -1.25 -18.46
C GLY A 189 -2.16 -0.46 -18.69
N MET A 190 -1.45 -0.69 -19.79
CA MET A 190 -0.14 -0.10 -20.04
C MET A 190 -0.23 1.24 -20.76
N GLU A 191 0.56 2.22 -20.33
CA GLU A 191 0.68 3.49 -21.04
C GLU A 191 1.93 3.55 -21.91
N ALA A 192 1.81 4.16 -23.09
CA ALA A 192 2.96 4.46 -23.94
C ALA A 192 3.91 5.47 -23.28
N GLY A 193 5.21 5.32 -23.54
CA GLY A 193 6.25 6.17 -22.96
C GLY A 193 6.12 7.67 -23.31
N ASN A 194 5.46 8.03 -24.42
CA ASN A 194 5.18 9.43 -24.74
C ASN A 194 4.08 10.05 -23.85
N ILE A 195 3.27 9.24 -23.15
CA ILE A 195 2.26 9.69 -22.19
C ILE A 195 2.88 9.88 -20.80
N THR A 196 3.77 8.97 -20.39
CA THR A 196 4.33 8.96 -19.03
C THR A 196 5.72 9.59 -18.93
N GLY A 197 6.42 9.74 -20.06
CA GLY A 197 7.84 10.10 -20.11
C GLY A 197 8.78 8.94 -19.77
N GLU A 198 8.27 7.72 -19.60
CA GLU A 198 9.05 6.55 -19.19
C GLU A 198 9.67 5.86 -20.41
N ASN A 199 11.00 5.72 -20.42
CA ASN A 199 11.72 5.06 -21.51
C ASN A 199 12.01 3.59 -21.17
N VAL A 200 10.94 2.80 -21.05
CA VAL A 200 11.02 1.35 -20.75
C VAL A 200 10.57 0.48 -21.94
N GLY A 201 10.65 0.99 -23.16
CA GLY A 201 10.33 0.23 -24.37
C GLY A 201 8.84 -0.03 -24.63
N ILE A 202 7.94 0.69 -23.95
CA ILE A 202 6.49 0.63 -24.21
C ILE A 202 6.10 1.76 -25.16
N THR A 203 5.75 1.43 -26.40
CA THR A 203 5.50 2.41 -27.47
C THR A 203 4.02 2.65 -27.73
N THR A 204 3.14 1.75 -27.30
CA THR A 204 1.68 1.83 -27.50
C THR A 204 0.96 1.61 -26.17
N SER A 205 -0.19 2.27 -26.01
CA SER A 205 -1.03 2.06 -24.82
C SER A 205 -1.97 0.88 -25.04
N SER A 206 -2.27 0.15 -23.98
CA SER A 206 -3.19 -0.99 -24.01
C SER A 206 -3.96 -1.07 -22.69
N ASN A 207 -5.12 -1.71 -22.69
CA ASN A 207 -5.86 -2.00 -21.46
C ASN A 207 -5.43 -3.33 -20.82
N VAL A 208 -4.29 -3.89 -21.24
CA VAL A 208 -3.85 -5.22 -20.82
C VAL A 208 -3.48 -5.23 -19.33
N VAL A 209 -4.25 -6.06 -18.64
CA VAL A 209 -4.10 -6.60 -17.28
C VAL A 209 -2.77 -7.29 -16.93
N GLN A 210 -2.19 -7.13 -15.75
CA GLN A 210 -1.37 -8.17 -15.14
C GLN A 210 -2.22 -9.41 -14.81
N ASP A 211 -1.59 -10.58 -14.92
CA ASP A 211 -2.18 -11.86 -14.59
C ASP A 211 -2.66 -11.86 -13.13
N LEU A 212 -3.82 -12.45 -12.87
CA LEU A 212 -4.33 -12.63 -11.51
C LEU A 212 -4.08 -14.06 -11.04
N THR A 213 -4.17 -14.26 -9.73
CA THR A 213 -3.98 -15.58 -9.12
C THR A 213 -5.11 -15.85 -8.15
N TYR A 214 -5.68 -17.04 -8.21
CA TYR A 214 -6.56 -17.52 -7.15
C TYR A 214 -5.71 -18.40 -6.23
N VAL A 215 -5.46 -17.96 -5.01
CA VAL A 215 -4.53 -18.67 -4.13
C VAL A 215 -5.21 -19.92 -3.56
N ALA A 216 -4.44 -21.00 -3.49
CA ALA A 216 -4.71 -22.16 -2.66
C ALA A 216 -3.61 -22.27 -1.58
N VAL A 217 -3.98 -22.75 -0.39
CA VAL A 217 -3.00 -23.19 0.60
C VAL A 217 -3.08 -24.72 0.68
N LEU A 218 -1.94 -25.37 0.46
CA LEU A 218 -1.80 -26.81 0.67
C LEU A 218 -1.26 -27.08 2.05
N LYS A 219 -1.80 -28.11 2.72
CA LYS A 219 -1.34 -28.62 4.02
C LYS A 219 -0.76 -30.01 3.81
N ASP A 220 0.38 -30.28 4.43
CA ASP A 220 0.96 -31.61 4.47
C ASP A 220 0.26 -32.45 5.55
N TYR A 221 -0.51 -33.45 5.14
CA TYR A 221 -1.21 -34.37 6.05
C TYR A 221 -0.36 -35.59 6.45
N GLY A 222 0.91 -35.59 6.09
CA GLY A 222 1.87 -36.64 6.38
C GLY A 222 2.00 -37.67 5.26
N PRO A 223 3.11 -38.43 5.25
CA PRO A 223 3.54 -39.24 4.10
C PRO A 223 2.60 -40.40 3.74
N ALA A 224 1.73 -40.82 4.66
CA ALA A 224 0.77 -41.89 4.42
C ALA A 224 -0.58 -41.40 3.85
N ALA A 225 -0.82 -40.09 3.83
CA ALA A 225 -2.08 -39.53 3.36
C ALA A 225 -2.12 -39.46 1.82
N ASP A 226 -3.27 -39.82 1.24
CA ASP A 226 -3.60 -39.47 -0.15
C ASP A 226 -4.74 -38.46 -0.14
N CYS A 227 -4.38 -37.19 -0.32
CA CYS A 227 -5.27 -36.04 -0.38
C CYS A 227 -5.56 -35.63 -1.82
N THR A 228 -5.35 -36.53 -2.79
CA THR A 228 -5.59 -36.24 -4.21
C THR A 228 -7.02 -35.74 -4.41
N ILE A 229 -7.17 -34.55 -4.99
CA ILE A 229 -8.50 -34.00 -5.28
C ILE A 229 -9.13 -34.73 -6.48
N VAL A 230 -10.45 -34.64 -6.61
CA VAL A 230 -11.13 -35.13 -7.81
C VAL A 230 -10.53 -34.44 -9.05
N LYS A 231 -10.22 -35.22 -10.09
CA LYS A 231 -9.63 -34.72 -11.34
C LYS A 231 -10.45 -33.52 -11.87
N PRO A 232 -9.87 -32.31 -11.90
CA PRO A 232 -10.60 -31.12 -12.33
C PRO A 232 -10.92 -31.16 -13.83
N ALA A 233 -12.00 -30.49 -14.22
CA ALA A 233 -12.41 -30.40 -15.62
C ALA A 233 -11.32 -29.73 -16.47
N GLY A 234 -11.10 -30.28 -17.68
CA GLY A 234 -10.10 -29.75 -18.62
C GLY A 234 -8.64 -29.97 -18.20
N TYR A 235 -8.37 -30.79 -17.17
CA TYR A 235 -6.99 -31.10 -16.76
C TYR A 235 -6.14 -31.70 -17.89
N GLN A 236 -5.05 -31.00 -18.21
CA GLN A 236 -4.00 -31.44 -19.11
C GLN A 236 -2.64 -31.16 -18.45
N PRO A 237 -1.80 -32.18 -18.16
CA PRO A 237 -0.49 -31.98 -17.52
C PRO A 237 0.41 -30.96 -18.23
N MET A 238 0.35 -30.89 -19.56
CA MET A 238 1.13 -29.98 -20.39
C MET A 238 0.79 -28.49 -20.17
N GLU A 239 -0.33 -28.15 -19.53
CA GLU A 239 -0.64 -26.78 -19.10
C GLU A 239 0.45 -26.21 -18.18
N PHE A 240 1.09 -27.07 -17.38
CA PHE A 240 2.08 -26.71 -16.36
C PHE A 240 3.49 -27.19 -16.72
N ASP A 241 3.74 -27.49 -17.99
CA ASP A 241 5.07 -27.88 -18.45
C ASP A 241 6.09 -26.76 -18.20
N GLY A 242 7.21 -27.11 -17.57
CA GLY A 242 8.23 -26.16 -17.11
C GLY A 242 7.90 -25.45 -15.80
N ALA A 243 6.91 -25.91 -15.02
CA ALA A 243 6.69 -25.41 -13.66
C ALA A 243 7.90 -25.66 -12.73
N CYS A 244 8.57 -26.79 -12.91
CA CYS A 244 9.79 -27.17 -12.20
C CYS A 244 10.62 -28.15 -13.03
N THR A 245 11.87 -28.41 -12.64
CA THR A 245 12.77 -29.32 -13.36
C THR A 245 12.28 -30.77 -13.38
N ASN A 246 11.42 -31.17 -12.44
CA ASN A 246 10.81 -32.50 -12.40
C ASN A 246 9.76 -32.74 -13.51
N TYR A 247 9.25 -31.66 -14.13
CA TYR A 247 8.26 -31.75 -15.20
C TYR A 247 8.54 -30.68 -16.27
N TYR A 248 9.45 -31.03 -17.18
CA TYR A 248 9.88 -30.18 -18.29
C TYR A 248 10.09 -31.02 -19.56
N ILE A 249 8.98 -31.45 -20.14
CA ILE A 249 8.89 -32.40 -21.26
C ILE A 249 9.03 -31.68 -22.59
N GLY A 250 8.29 -30.59 -22.79
CA GLY A 250 8.16 -29.94 -24.10
C GLY A 250 9.43 -29.20 -24.53
N LYS A 251 10.30 -28.82 -23.58
CA LYS A 251 11.57 -28.11 -23.82
C LYS A 251 11.45 -26.87 -24.71
N ASN A 252 10.28 -26.25 -24.68
CA ASN A 252 9.81 -25.22 -25.60
C ASN A 252 9.54 -23.87 -24.88
N ALA A 253 9.93 -23.78 -23.60
CA ALA A 253 9.90 -22.58 -22.78
C ALA A 253 11.28 -22.36 -22.11
N ASP A 254 11.46 -21.26 -21.37
CA ASP A 254 12.65 -21.09 -20.54
C ASP A 254 12.78 -22.25 -19.55
N ALA A 255 13.96 -22.85 -19.47
CA ALA A 255 14.18 -23.99 -18.58
C ALA A 255 13.96 -23.57 -17.11
N PRO A 256 13.16 -24.31 -16.33
CA PRO A 256 13.02 -24.04 -14.91
C PRO A 256 14.36 -24.24 -14.20
N ASN A 257 14.62 -23.41 -13.18
CA ASN A 257 15.85 -23.47 -12.38
C ASN A 257 15.61 -23.96 -10.93
N VAL A 258 14.41 -24.49 -10.66
CA VAL A 258 14.01 -25.05 -9.36
C VAL A 258 13.38 -26.43 -9.55
N ASP A 259 13.68 -27.35 -8.63
CA ASP A 259 12.96 -28.62 -8.52
C ASP A 259 11.57 -28.42 -7.89
N ALA A 260 10.76 -29.47 -7.87
CA ALA A 260 9.40 -29.43 -7.35
C ALA A 260 9.33 -29.04 -5.87
N LYS A 261 10.29 -29.49 -5.06
CA LYS A 261 10.34 -29.17 -3.63
C LYS A 261 10.64 -27.69 -3.44
N LYS A 262 11.66 -27.17 -4.12
CA LYS A 262 12.00 -25.75 -4.10
C LYS A 262 10.88 -24.91 -4.70
N MET A 263 10.16 -25.37 -5.71
CA MET A 263 8.96 -24.70 -6.21
C MET A 263 7.89 -24.54 -5.13
N LEU A 264 7.59 -25.60 -4.38
CA LEU A 264 6.64 -25.56 -3.26
C LEU A 264 7.16 -24.68 -2.11
N ASP A 265 8.46 -24.77 -1.80
CA ASP A 265 9.11 -23.97 -0.76
C ASP A 265 9.14 -22.47 -1.08
N TYR A 266 8.65 -22.03 -2.25
CA TYR A 266 8.48 -20.61 -2.60
C TYR A 266 7.71 -19.86 -1.52
N GLY A 267 6.47 -20.30 -1.28
CA GLY A 267 5.54 -19.73 -0.31
C GLY A 267 5.28 -20.70 0.83
N LYS A 268 6.31 -21.38 1.34
CA LYS A 268 6.13 -22.25 2.51
C LYS A 268 5.74 -21.40 3.72
N LEU A 269 4.63 -21.74 4.33
CA LEU A 269 4.09 -21.10 5.51
C LEU A 269 4.46 -21.93 6.77
N PRO A 270 4.27 -21.38 7.97
CA PRO A 270 4.31 -22.16 9.21
C PRO A 270 3.38 -23.38 9.18
N HIS A 271 3.60 -24.31 10.12
CA HIS A 271 2.79 -25.52 10.29
C HIS A 271 2.65 -26.41 9.03
N ASN A 272 3.72 -26.51 8.24
CA ASN A 272 3.81 -27.35 7.03
C ASN A 272 2.72 -27.06 6.00
N LYS A 273 2.47 -25.77 5.78
CA LYS A 273 1.55 -25.27 4.76
C LYS A 273 2.32 -24.62 3.60
N TYR A 274 1.69 -24.54 2.43
CA TYR A 274 2.29 -24.05 1.20
C TYR A 274 1.30 -23.17 0.44
N MET A 275 1.61 -21.89 0.30
CA MET A 275 0.86 -20.96 -0.52
C MET A 275 1.18 -21.15 -2.00
N LEU A 276 0.17 -21.40 -2.82
CA LEU A 276 0.30 -21.46 -4.28
C LEU A 276 0.02 -20.10 -4.92
N ASN A 277 1.10 -19.39 -5.27
CA ASN A 277 1.06 -18.11 -6.00
C ASN A 277 2.13 -18.01 -7.12
N TRP A 278 2.92 -19.07 -7.32
CA TRP A 278 4.05 -19.19 -8.24
C TRP A 278 4.19 -20.69 -8.56
N PRO A 279 4.68 -21.16 -9.73
CA PRO A 279 5.55 -20.53 -10.73
C PRO A 279 4.91 -19.82 -11.92
N LYS A 280 5.76 -19.27 -12.80
CA LYS A 280 5.39 -18.70 -14.12
C LYS A 280 4.47 -19.65 -14.92
N LYS A 281 4.74 -20.95 -14.82
CA LYS A 281 3.93 -22.03 -15.40
C LYS A 281 3.04 -22.73 -14.36
N GLY A 282 2.55 -21.96 -13.39
CA GLY A 282 1.62 -22.37 -12.34
C GLY A 282 0.24 -21.77 -12.52
N ASN A 283 -0.37 -21.33 -11.42
CA ASN A 283 -1.79 -20.96 -11.30
C ASN A 283 -2.14 -19.50 -11.66
N ASP A 284 -1.20 -18.70 -12.17
CA ASP A 284 -1.53 -17.40 -12.77
C ASP A 284 -2.51 -17.57 -13.94
N THR A 285 -3.46 -16.66 -14.07
CA THR A 285 -4.47 -16.65 -15.14
C THR A 285 -4.70 -15.22 -15.63
N TYR A 286 -4.55 -15.00 -16.94
CA TYR A 286 -4.96 -13.74 -17.56
C TYR A 286 -6.47 -13.67 -17.73
N LEU A 287 -7.10 -12.62 -17.20
CA LEU A 287 -8.52 -12.32 -17.38
C LEU A 287 -8.74 -10.79 -17.44
N GLU A 288 -9.57 -10.34 -18.37
CA GLU A 288 -9.92 -8.92 -18.55
C GLU A 288 -11.15 -8.55 -17.71
N VAL A 289 -11.00 -8.63 -16.38
CA VAL A 289 -12.12 -8.53 -15.43
C VAL A 289 -12.40 -7.14 -14.88
N VAL A 290 -11.52 -6.17 -15.14
CA VAL A 290 -11.57 -4.85 -14.50
C VAL A 290 -12.85 -4.10 -14.86
N GLU A 291 -13.21 -4.07 -16.15
CA GLU A 291 -14.38 -3.36 -16.68
C GLU A 291 -15.67 -4.20 -16.69
N MET A 292 -15.64 -5.43 -16.16
CA MET A 292 -16.82 -6.28 -16.02
C MET A 292 -17.68 -5.85 -14.83
N THR A 293 -18.99 -6.06 -14.93
CA THR A 293 -19.87 -6.03 -13.76
C THR A 293 -19.47 -7.11 -12.74
N GLU A 294 -19.90 -6.98 -11.49
CA GLU A 294 -19.58 -7.97 -10.45
C GLU A 294 -20.05 -9.40 -10.83
N ALA A 295 -21.25 -9.54 -11.42
CA ALA A 295 -21.79 -10.83 -11.83
C ALA A 295 -20.95 -11.47 -12.96
N GLU A 296 -20.59 -10.70 -13.99
CA GLU A 296 -19.73 -11.15 -15.08
C GLU A 296 -18.32 -11.50 -14.58
N ARG A 297 -17.76 -10.66 -13.70
CA ARG A 297 -16.47 -10.88 -13.03
C ARG A 297 -16.47 -12.19 -12.25
N ASN A 298 -17.49 -12.44 -11.43
CA ASN A 298 -17.61 -13.68 -10.64
C ASN A 298 -17.72 -14.93 -11.52
N SER A 299 -18.36 -14.82 -12.68
CA SER A 299 -18.40 -15.89 -13.69
C SER A 299 -17.03 -16.13 -14.32
N ALA A 300 -16.35 -15.06 -14.77
CA ALA A 300 -15.02 -15.15 -15.38
C ALA A 300 -13.98 -15.74 -14.41
N LEU A 301 -14.05 -15.39 -13.12
CA LEU A 301 -13.12 -15.87 -12.09
C LEU A 301 -13.21 -17.39 -11.84
N GLN A 302 -14.28 -18.07 -12.25
CA GLN A 302 -14.34 -19.54 -12.21
C GLN A 302 -13.22 -20.17 -13.02
N LYS A 303 -12.79 -19.54 -14.13
CA LYS A 303 -11.66 -20.00 -14.93
C LYS A 303 -10.36 -20.03 -14.11
N ALA A 304 -10.08 -18.99 -13.33
CA ALA A 304 -8.88 -18.91 -12.49
C ALA A 304 -8.91 -19.90 -11.32
N LYS A 305 -10.09 -20.09 -10.70
CA LYS A 305 -10.30 -21.16 -9.70
C LYS A 305 -9.98 -22.54 -10.28
N GLN A 306 -10.51 -22.84 -11.46
CA GLN A 306 -10.27 -24.11 -12.15
C GLN A 306 -8.78 -24.29 -12.53
N THR A 307 -8.08 -23.24 -12.98
CA THR A 307 -6.63 -23.28 -13.21
C THR A 307 -5.87 -23.66 -11.94
N THR A 308 -6.26 -23.09 -10.81
CA THR A 308 -5.64 -23.40 -9.51
C THR A 308 -5.88 -24.85 -9.10
N LEU A 309 -7.12 -25.34 -9.20
CA LEU A 309 -7.44 -26.74 -8.90
C LEU A 309 -6.69 -27.70 -9.83
N ARG A 310 -6.60 -27.40 -11.14
CA ARG A 310 -5.79 -28.19 -12.08
C ARG A 310 -4.32 -28.23 -11.67
N PHE A 311 -3.78 -27.12 -11.16
CA PHE A 311 -2.39 -27.06 -10.69
C PHE A 311 -2.19 -27.87 -9.39
N VAL A 312 -3.15 -27.84 -8.46
CA VAL A 312 -3.12 -28.72 -7.26
C VAL A 312 -3.12 -30.19 -7.68
N TYR A 313 -4.01 -30.58 -8.59
CA TYR A 313 -4.06 -31.95 -9.09
C TYR A 313 -2.77 -32.35 -9.85
N PHE A 314 -2.16 -31.42 -10.59
CA PHE A 314 -0.85 -31.61 -11.22
C PHE A 314 0.25 -31.93 -10.20
N ILE A 315 0.34 -31.14 -9.12
CA ILE A 315 1.31 -31.35 -8.03
C ILE A 315 1.14 -32.76 -7.42
N GLN A 316 -0.11 -33.18 -7.21
CA GLN A 316 -0.40 -34.49 -6.62
C GLN A 316 -0.09 -35.66 -7.57
N GLN A 317 -0.45 -35.53 -8.86
CA GLN A 317 -0.38 -36.63 -9.82
C GLN A 317 0.95 -36.71 -10.58
N GLN A 318 1.47 -35.58 -11.06
CA GLN A 318 2.69 -35.57 -11.88
C GLN A 318 3.95 -35.43 -11.04
N LEU A 319 3.86 -34.67 -9.94
CA LEU A 319 5.00 -34.45 -9.04
C LEU A 319 5.00 -35.41 -7.83
N GLY A 320 3.92 -36.18 -7.63
CA GLY A 320 3.83 -37.24 -6.63
C GLY A 320 3.50 -36.78 -5.20
N PHE A 321 3.21 -35.50 -4.98
CA PHE A 321 2.91 -34.93 -3.66
C PHE A 321 1.47 -35.18 -3.21
N LYS A 322 1.05 -36.45 -3.17
CA LYS A 322 -0.32 -36.85 -2.82
C LYS A 322 -0.71 -36.50 -1.38
N ASN A 323 0.26 -36.41 -0.49
CA ASN A 323 0.08 -35.99 0.91
C ASN A 323 -0.29 -34.51 1.07
N LEU A 324 -0.07 -33.67 0.04
CA LEU A 324 -0.43 -32.27 0.07
C LEU A 324 -1.88 -32.10 -0.38
N GLY A 325 -2.76 -31.72 0.54
CA GLY A 325 -4.18 -31.46 0.28
C GLY A 325 -4.54 -29.99 0.46
N LEU A 326 -5.66 -29.55 -0.11
CA LEU A 326 -6.23 -28.24 0.21
C LEU A 326 -6.47 -28.14 1.72
N ALA A 327 -5.88 -27.12 2.35
CA ALA A 327 -5.95 -26.92 3.78
C ALA A 327 -7.41 -26.77 4.24
N ASP A 328 -7.77 -27.54 5.26
CA ASP A 328 -9.12 -27.59 5.83
C ASP A 328 -9.37 -26.54 6.93
N ASP A 329 -8.32 -25.79 7.27
CA ASP A 329 -8.24 -24.86 8.40
C ASP A 329 -7.82 -23.44 7.99
N GLU A 330 -7.84 -23.11 6.68
CA GLU A 330 -7.39 -21.80 6.17
C GLU A 330 -8.52 -20.90 5.68
N PHE A 331 -9.12 -21.23 4.53
CA PHE A 331 -10.18 -20.43 3.95
C PHE A 331 -11.56 -21.02 4.28
N PRO A 332 -12.55 -20.19 4.64
CA PRO A 332 -13.89 -20.67 4.95
C PRO A 332 -14.75 -20.91 3.70
N SER A 333 -14.17 -20.79 2.50
CA SER A 333 -14.84 -21.04 1.22
C SER A 333 -15.11 -22.54 1.03
N ALA A 334 -16.22 -22.87 0.35
CA ALA A 334 -16.61 -24.26 0.10
C ALA A 334 -15.57 -25.03 -0.74
N ASP A 335 -14.85 -24.33 -1.62
CA ASP A 335 -13.78 -24.89 -2.45
C ASP A 335 -12.41 -24.83 -1.79
N ARG A 336 -12.31 -24.31 -0.56
CA ARG A 336 -11.06 -24.12 0.21
C ARG A 336 -10.02 -23.25 -0.50
N LEU A 337 -10.45 -22.43 -1.46
CA LEU A 337 -9.60 -21.42 -2.10
C LEU A 337 -9.78 -20.06 -1.41
N ALA A 338 -8.92 -19.09 -1.74
CA ALA A 338 -9.05 -17.72 -1.25
C ALA A 338 -10.48 -17.13 -1.40
N LEU A 339 -10.87 -16.14 -0.60
CA LEU A 339 -12.19 -15.52 -0.69
C LEU A 339 -12.35 -14.63 -1.93
N MET A 340 -11.23 -14.12 -2.43
CA MET A 340 -11.13 -13.27 -3.62
C MET A 340 -9.84 -13.59 -4.36
N PRO A 341 -9.74 -13.30 -5.67
CA PRO A 341 -8.47 -13.43 -6.38
C PRO A 341 -7.48 -12.37 -5.92
N TYR A 342 -6.19 -12.65 -6.07
CA TYR A 342 -5.16 -11.64 -6.04
C TYR A 342 -5.15 -10.85 -7.35
N HIS A 343 -5.77 -9.67 -7.33
CA HIS A 343 -5.63 -8.68 -8.39
C HIS A 343 -4.30 -7.94 -8.24
N ARG A 344 -3.37 -8.09 -9.20
CA ARG A 344 -2.10 -7.36 -9.20
C ARG A 344 -2.30 -5.88 -9.56
N GLU A 345 -3.21 -5.59 -10.47
CA GLU A 345 -3.51 -4.22 -10.88
C GLU A 345 -5.00 -4.01 -11.18
N GLY A 346 -5.38 -2.73 -11.25
CA GLY A 346 -6.72 -2.27 -11.58
C GLY A 346 -6.65 -0.88 -12.18
N ARG A 347 -7.72 -0.10 -12.02
CA ARG A 347 -7.76 1.29 -12.49
C ARG A 347 -6.87 2.17 -11.63
N ARG A 348 -6.22 3.17 -12.23
CA ARG A 348 -5.34 4.14 -11.54
C ARG A 348 -5.82 5.56 -11.76
N VAL A 349 -6.17 6.27 -10.69
CA VAL A 349 -6.79 7.61 -10.77
C VAL A 349 -5.89 8.63 -11.47
N LYS A 350 -6.48 9.63 -12.13
CA LYS A 350 -5.78 10.88 -12.49
C LYS A 350 -5.75 11.80 -11.26
N GLY A 351 -4.67 11.69 -10.48
CA GLY A 351 -4.47 12.48 -9.26
C GLY A 351 -3.77 13.81 -9.49
N LEU A 352 -3.58 14.59 -8.40
CA LEU A 352 -2.81 15.84 -8.42
C LEU A 352 -1.36 15.62 -8.86
N VAL A 353 -0.81 14.44 -8.56
CA VAL A 353 0.51 14.00 -9.00
C VAL A 353 0.36 12.65 -9.67
N ARG A 354 1.11 12.43 -10.74
CA ARG A 354 1.29 11.10 -11.33
C ARG A 354 2.72 10.64 -11.08
N PHE A 355 2.88 9.60 -10.27
CA PHE A 355 4.18 9.06 -9.90
C PHE A 355 4.63 7.98 -10.88
N THR A 356 5.86 8.06 -11.35
CA THR A 356 6.40 7.25 -12.45
C THR A 356 7.71 6.58 -12.07
N ILE A 357 8.22 5.67 -12.91
CA ILE A 357 9.52 5.05 -12.68
C ILE A 357 10.67 6.07 -12.73
N ASN A 358 10.54 7.18 -13.46
CA ASN A 358 11.57 8.24 -13.48
C ASN A 358 11.73 8.87 -12.09
N ASP A 359 10.62 9.06 -11.37
CA ASP A 359 10.62 9.60 -10.01
C ASP A 359 11.24 8.63 -8.99
N ILE A 360 11.13 7.32 -9.25
CA ILE A 360 11.77 6.26 -8.47
C ILE A 360 13.27 6.20 -8.79
N ALA A 361 13.64 6.12 -10.07
CA ALA A 361 15.02 5.92 -10.52
C ALA A 361 15.92 7.14 -10.29
N GLN A 362 15.36 8.35 -10.42
CA GLN A 362 16.09 9.62 -10.29
C GLN A 362 15.30 10.63 -9.43
N PRO A 363 15.11 10.35 -8.13
CA PRO A 363 14.22 11.14 -7.26
C PRO A 363 14.63 12.61 -7.12
N PHE A 364 15.88 12.96 -7.43
CA PHE A 364 16.41 14.32 -7.29
C PHE A 364 16.60 15.09 -8.61
N ALA A 365 16.25 14.50 -9.77
CA ALA A 365 16.50 15.11 -11.08
C ALA A 365 15.31 15.90 -11.64
N GLY A 366 14.08 15.56 -11.25
CA GLY A 366 12.84 16.15 -11.76
C GLY A 366 12.06 16.92 -10.69
N LYS A 367 10.73 16.79 -10.73
CA LYS A 367 9.85 17.31 -9.68
C LYS A 367 10.28 16.72 -8.33
N PRO A 368 10.40 17.52 -7.26
CA PRO A 368 10.92 17.05 -5.98
C PRO A 368 9.85 16.28 -5.18
N LEU A 369 9.19 15.30 -5.81
CA LEU A 369 8.08 14.53 -5.25
C LEU A 369 8.47 13.79 -3.96
N TYR A 370 9.75 13.42 -3.83
CA TYR A 370 10.30 12.82 -2.61
C TYR A 370 10.04 13.66 -1.35
N ARG A 371 9.88 14.98 -1.49
CA ARG A 371 9.56 15.88 -0.37
C ARG A 371 8.15 15.65 0.19
N THR A 372 7.27 15.06 -0.61
CA THR A 372 5.86 14.80 -0.28
C THR A 372 5.59 13.32 0.05
N GLY A 373 6.63 12.51 0.23
CA GLY A 373 6.54 11.08 0.51
C GLY A 373 5.72 10.76 1.77
N ILE A 374 4.83 9.77 1.66
CA ILE A 374 3.94 9.31 2.75
C ILE A 374 3.95 7.79 3.00
N SER A 375 4.62 7.04 2.13
CA SER A 375 4.76 5.59 2.16
C SER A 375 6.10 5.26 1.51
N VAL A 376 6.73 4.15 1.89
CA VAL A 376 8.02 3.71 1.38
C VAL A 376 7.92 2.32 0.78
N GLY A 377 8.74 2.03 -0.25
CA GLY A 377 8.84 0.73 -0.89
C GLY A 377 10.27 0.41 -1.31
N ASP A 378 10.67 -0.86 -1.24
CA ASP A 378 12.01 -1.33 -1.61
C ASP A 378 12.05 -2.44 -2.67
N TYR A 379 10.90 -2.89 -3.17
CA TYR A 379 10.88 -3.98 -4.15
C TYR A 379 11.19 -3.48 -5.57
N PRO A 380 11.85 -4.27 -6.43
CA PRO A 380 12.02 -3.94 -7.84
C PRO A 380 10.67 -3.85 -8.57
N ILE A 381 10.69 -3.36 -9.80
CA ILE A 381 9.49 -3.39 -10.64
C ILE A 381 9.28 -4.83 -11.12
N ASP A 382 8.12 -5.41 -10.81
CA ASP A 382 7.80 -6.79 -11.15
C ASP A 382 6.42 -6.89 -11.81
N HIS A 383 6.40 -7.13 -13.12
CA HIS A 383 5.18 -7.26 -13.92
C HIS A 383 4.91 -8.71 -14.32
N HIS A 384 3.68 -9.17 -14.02
CA HIS A 384 3.25 -10.53 -14.35
C HIS A 384 2.31 -10.50 -15.56
N HIS A 385 2.84 -10.71 -16.77
CA HIS A 385 2.03 -10.85 -17.99
C HIS A 385 2.37 -12.11 -18.79
N LYS A 386 2.92 -13.14 -18.13
CA LYS A 386 3.41 -14.35 -18.80
C LYS A 386 2.29 -15.16 -19.45
N LYS A 387 1.02 -14.96 -19.03
CA LYS A 387 -0.15 -15.63 -19.62
C LYS A 387 -0.76 -14.85 -20.79
N ASN A 388 -0.30 -13.64 -21.07
CA ASN A 388 -0.67 -12.89 -22.27
C ASN A 388 0.57 -12.58 -23.14
N PRO A 389 0.82 -13.36 -24.20
CA PRO A 389 1.98 -13.15 -25.08
C PRO A 389 2.01 -11.79 -25.81
N ALA A 390 0.86 -11.11 -25.92
CA ALA A 390 0.78 -9.78 -26.52
C ALA A 390 1.26 -8.67 -25.58
N ALA A 391 1.45 -8.97 -24.29
CA ALA A 391 1.97 -8.05 -23.31
C ALA A 391 3.51 -8.02 -23.34
N PRO A 392 4.14 -6.88 -23.03
CA PRO A 392 5.58 -6.74 -22.79
C PRO A 392 6.09 -7.73 -21.72
N GLN A 393 7.19 -8.41 -22.03
CA GLN A 393 7.73 -9.52 -21.24
C GLN A 393 9.01 -9.18 -20.47
N HIS A 394 9.51 -7.94 -20.59
CA HIS A 394 10.84 -7.51 -20.12
C HIS A 394 10.82 -6.64 -18.84
N LEU A 395 9.64 -6.43 -18.24
CA LEU A 395 9.47 -5.62 -17.02
C LEU A 395 9.49 -6.46 -15.73
N GLU A 396 10.04 -7.67 -15.78
CA GLU A 396 10.22 -8.57 -14.64
C GLU A 396 11.52 -8.20 -13.90
N PHE A 397 11.44 -7.85 -12.61
CA PHE A 397 12.55 -7.43 -11.76
C PHE A 397 13.40 -6.26 -12.31
N TYR A 398 12.77 -5.27 -12.94
CA TYR A 398 13.52 -4.09 -13.40
C TYR A 398 14.07 -3.30 -12.20
N PRO A 399 15.39 -3.04 -12.15
CA PRO A 399 16.06 -2.51 -10.97
C PRO A 399 15.79 -1.02 -10.79
N VAL A 400 15.42 -0.64 -9.59
CA VAL A 400 15.19 0.74 -9.15
C VAL A 400 15.72 0.89 -7.72
N PRO A 401 16.02 2.09 -7.18
CA PRO A 401 16.27 2.21 -5.75
C PRO A 401 14.97 2.07 -4.94
N SER A 402 15.07 1.96 -3.61
CA SER A 402 13.89 2.14 -2.76
C SER A 402 13.36 3.57 -2.89
N TYR A 403 12.06 3.76 -2.71
CA TYR A 403 11.37 5.01 -3.02
C TYR A 403 10.34 5.38 -1.97
N ASN A 404 9.76 6.57 -2.12
CA ASN A 404 8.58 6.99 -1.38
C ASN A 404 7.46 7.45 -2.31
N ILE A 405 6.20 7.20 -1.92
CA ILE A 405 5.02 7.56 -2.71
C ILE A 405 4.54 8.96 -2.30
N PRO A 406 4.31 9.90 -3.24
CA PRO A 406 3.89 11.25 -2.92
C PRO A 406 2.41 11.34 -2.51
N LEU A 407 2.10 12.23 -1.56
CA LEU A 407 0.72 12.44 -1.07
C LEU A 407 -0.27 12.78 -2.19
N GLY A 408 0.15 13.59 -3.16
CA GLY A 408 -0.70 14.01 -4.28
C GLY A 408 -1.20 12.86 -5.16
N ALA A 409 -0.59 11.66 -5.08
CA ALA A 409 -1.04 10.50 -5.83
C ALA A 409 -2.36 9.91 -5.30
N LEU A 410 -2.75 10.24 -4.06
CA LEU A 410 -3.97 9.74 -3.42
C LEU A 410 -5.19 10.65 -3.69
N ILE A 411 -4.98 11.84 -4.26
CA ILE A 411 -6.01 12.90 -4.32
C ILE A 411 -6.42 13.12 -5.77
N PRO A 412 -7.69 12.88 -6.15
CA PRO A 412 -8.18 13.15 -7.50
C PRO A 412 -8.03 14.62 -7.89
N GLU A 413 -7.63 14.88 -9.14
CA GLU A 413 -7.33 16.23 -9.60
C GLU A 413 -8.55 17.17 -9.49
N LYS A 414 -9.75 16.69 -9.82
CA LYS A 414 -10.94 17.54 -10.01
C LYS A 414 -12.08 17.25 -9.04
N THR A 415 -12.15 16.03 -8.51
CA THR A 415 -13.26 15.56 -7.68
C THR A 415 -12.94 15.73 -6.20
N ASP A 416 -13.90 16.21 -5.44
CA ASP A 416 -13.81 16.45 -4.01
C ASP A 416 -14.60 15.40 -3.22
N GLY A 417 -14.43 15.38 -1.89
CA GLY A 417 -15.13 14.41 -1.03
C GLY A 417 -14.60 12.97 -1.15
N ILE A 418 -13.45 12.76 -1.81
CA ILE A 418 -12.87 11.43 -2.00
C ILE A 418 -11.33 11.43 -1.92
N ILE A 419 -10.79 10.34 -1.38
CA ILE A 419 -9.37 9.95 -1.40
C ILE A 419 -9.28 8.56 -2.05
N ILE A 420 -8.23 8.31 -2.83
CA ILE A 420 -7.96 6.99 -3.41
C ILE A 420 -6.85 6.32 -2.63
N ALA A 421 -7.08 5.06 -2.25
CA ALA A 421 -6.14 4.19 -1.57
C ALA A 421 -5.97 2.88 -2.35
N GLU A 422 -5.45 1.84 -1.69
CA GLU A 422 -5.18 0.54 -2.28
C GLU A 422 -4.29 0.66 -3.53
N LYS A 423 -4.56 -0.13 -4.58
CA LYS A 423 -3.83 -0.11 -5.87
C LYS A 423 -4.30 1.00 -6.82
N GLY A 424 -5.33 1.76 -6.43
CA GLY A 424 -6.00 2.74 -7.30
C GLY A 424 -5.29 4.09 -7.44
N ILE A 425 -4.21 4.31 -6.70
CA ILE A 425 -3.49 5.59 -6.65
C ILE A 425 -2.93 6.02 -8.01
N SER A 426 -2.63 7.31 -8.15
CA SER A 426 -2.14 7.94 -9.39
C SER A 426 -0.67 7.62 -9.64
N VAL A 427 -0.42 6.44 -10.21
CA VAL A 427 0.90 5.96 -10.66
C VAL A 427 0.84 5.53 -12.13
N SER A 428 2.00 5.46 -12.80
CA SER A 428 2.11 4.74 -14.08
C SER A 428 1.93 3.23 -13.90
N ASN A 429 1.59 2.50 -14.96
CA ASN A 429 1.55 1.04 -14.94
C ASN A 429 2.89 0.44 -14.53
N VAL A 430 3.99 1.02 -15.04
CA VAL A 430 5.34 0.55 -14.75
C VAL A 430 5.61 0.68 -13.25
N ALA A 431 5.42 1.87 -12.67
CA ALA A 431 5.60 2.11 -11.24
C ALA A 431 4.67 1.24 -10.36
N ASN A 432 3.45 0.96 -10.83
CA ASN A 432 2.50 0.07 -10.15
C ASN A 432 3.08 -1.34 -9.91
N GLY A 433 4.03 -1.78 -10.74
CA GLY A 433 4.76 -3.05 -10.57
C GLY A 433 5.49 -3.20 -9.25
N SER A 434 5.73 -2.10 -8.53
CA SER A 434 6.30 -2.12 -7.17
C SER A 434 5.37 -1.49 -6.13
N THR A 435 4.64 -0.41 -6.46
CA THR A 435 3.79 0.28 -5.47
C THR A 435 2.59 -0.56 -5.02
N ARG A 436 2.20 -1.59 -5.79
CA ARG A 436 1.08 -2.51 -5.49
C ARG A 436 1.34 -3.50 -4.35
N LEU A 437 2.56 -3.57 -3.82
CA LEU A 437 2.93 -4.60 -2.87
C LEU A 437 2.38 -4.36 -1.48
N GLN A 438 2.19 -5.45 -0.75
CA GLN A 438 1.44 -5.52 0.49
C GLN A 438 1.89 -4.45 1.51
N PRO A 439 3.20 -4.28 1.79
CA PRO A 439 3.64 -3.27 2.75
C PRO A 439 3.39 -1.83 2.24
N CYS A 440 3.65 -1.58 0.95
CA CYS A 440 3.48 -0.26 0.33
C CYS A 440 2.01 0.17 0.34
N VAL A 441 1.12 -0.77 0.03
CA VAL A 441 -0.34 -0.55 0.01
C VAL A 441 -0.87 -0.31 1.41
N MET A 442 -0.39 -1.06 2.42
CA MET A 442 -0.77 -0.83 3.82
C MET A 442 -0.36 0.56 4.31
N LEU A 443 0.86 0.99 4.00
CA LEU A 443 1.37 2.31 4.34
C LEU A 443 0.64 3.43 3.61
N THR A 444 0.30 3.22 2.33
CA THR A 444 -0.51 4.15 1.54
C THR A 444 -1.91 4.29 2.14
N GLY A 445 -2.51 3.18 2.56
CA GLY A 445 -3.77 3.16 3.32
C GLY A 445 -3.68 3.94 4.62
N GLN A 446 -2.63 3.72 5.42
CA GLN A 446 -2.38 4.49 6.64
C GLN A 446 -2.35 6.01 6.33
N ALA A 447 -1.62 6.42 5.30
CA ALA A 447 -1.55 7.82 4.87
C ALA A 447 -2.91 8.38 4.42
N ALA A 448 -3.72 7.59 3.69
CA ALA A 448 -5.08 7.96 3.32
C ALA A 448 -5.96 8.18 4.56
N GLY A 449 -5.83 7.32 5.58
CA GLY A 449 -6.52 7.47 6.87
C GLY A 449 -6.10 8.73 7.64
N VAL A 450 -4.80 9.07 7.64
CA VAL A 450 -4.29 10.33 8.20
C VAL A 450 -4.88 11.53 7.46
N LEU A 451 -4.79 11.53 6.12
CA LEU A 451 -5.30 12.60 5.29
C LEU A 451 -6.80 12.82 5.53
N ALA A 452 -7.57 11.74 5.60
CA ALA A 452 -9.00 11.77 5.86
C ALA A 452 -9.33 12.38 7.23
N ALA A 453 -8.69 11.90 8.29
CA ALA A 453 -8.94 12.40 9.64
C ALA A 453 -8.56 13.89 9.76
N LEU A 454 -7.42 14.29 9.21
CA LEU A 454 -7.00 15.70 9.22
C LEU A 454 -7.94 16.58 8.40
N ALA A 455 -8.42 16.11 7.23
CA ALA A 455 -9.41 16.81 6.43
C ALA A 455 -10.71 17.06 7.22
N ILE A 456 -11.22 16.04 7.91
CA ILE A 456 -12.41 16.15 8.77
C ILE A 456 -12.19 17.13 9.93
N LEU A 457 -11.11 16.95 10.70
CA LEU A 457 -10.82 17.76 11.89
C LEU A 457 -10.56 19.23 11.54
N GLN A 458 -9.94 19.49 10.39
CA GLN A 458 -9.64 20.85 9.92
C GLN A 458 -10.77 21.43 9.06
N LYS A 459 -11.84 20.66 8.78
CA LYS A 459 -12.95 21.03 7.87
C LYS A 459 -12.45 21.49 6.50
N LYS A 460 -11.52 20.72 5.92
CA LYS A 460 -10.89 21.00 4.61
C LYS A 460 -11.12 19.85 3.65
N GLN A 461 -11.06 20.14 2.36
CA GLN A 461 -10.91 19.10 1.34
C GLN A 461 -9.51 18.48 1.41
N PRO A 462 -9.33 17.20 1.02
CA PRO A 462 -8.03 16.53 1.05
C PRO A 462 -6.91 17.33 0.37
N ARG A 463 -7.20 17.94 -0.80
CA ARG A 463 -6.25 18.80 -1.55
C ARG A 463 -5.72 19.99 -0.75
N SER A 464 -6.44 20.46 0.26
CA SER A 464 -6.12 21.65 1.06
C SER A 464 -5.47 21.32 2.41
N VAL A 465 -5.32 20.04 2.75
CA VAL A 465 -4.56 19.61 3.93
C VAL A 465 -3.08 19.76 3.62
N ALA A 466 -2.34 20.41 4.52
CA ALA A 466 -0.91 20.63 4.34
C ALA A 466 -0.13 19.30 4.35
N VAL A 467 0.75 19.10 3.36
CA VAL A 467 1.60 17.89 3.24
C VAL A 467 2.36 17.62 4.54
N ARG A 468 2.96 18.67 5.13
CA ARG A 468 3.72 18.57 6.39
C ARG A 468 2.88 18.15 7.58
N ALA A 469 1.57 18.44 7.61
CA ALA A 469 0.69 17.99 8.68
C ALA A 469 0.45 16.47 8.60
N VAL A 470 0.25 15.95 7.38
CA VAL A 470 0.12 14.50 7.14
C VAL A 470 1.42 13.79 7.51
N GLN A 471 2.55 14.26 6.99
CA GLN A 471 3.86 13.65 7.25
C GLN A 471 4.27 13.69 8.72
N ASN A 472 4.03 14.81 9.44
CA ASN A 472 4.28 14.87 10.88
C ASN A 472 3.42 13.87 11.67
N THR A 473 2.18 13.64 11.23
CA THR A 473 1.29 12.66 11.88
C THR A 473 1.76 11.23 11.62
N LEU A 474 2.22 10.94 10.40
CA LEU A 474 2.83 9.67 10.02
C LEU A 474 4.12 9.39 10.80
N LEU A 475 5.03 10.37 10.92
CA LEU A 475 6.26 10.24 11.72
C LEU A 475 5.97 9.93 13.19
N LYS A 476 4.96 10.58 13.78
CA LYS A 476 4.51 10.29 15.15
C LYS A 476 4.00 8.85 15.31
N ALA A 477 3.44 8.28 14.25
CA ALA A 477 3.03 6.87 14.19
C ALA A 477 4.20 5.91 13.86
N GLY A 478 5.44 6.41 13.77
CA GLY A 478 6.63 5.62 13.43
C GLY A 478 6.73 5.25 11.96
N ALA A 479 6.03 5.96 11.07
CA ALA A 479 6.16 5.76 9.64
C ALA A 479 7.41 6.48 9.08
N TYR A 480 8.02 5.86 8.07
CA TYR A 480 9.15 6.41 7.33
C TYR A 480 8.60 7.35 6.25
N LEU A 481 9.22 8.53 6.10
CA LEU A 481 8.97 9.44 4.98
C LEU A 481 9.95 9.19 3.85
N MET A 482 11.20 8.89 4.21
CA MET A 482 12.30 8.57 3.33
C MET A 482 12.73 7.11 3.55
N PRO A 483 13.04 6.35 2.48
CA PRO A 483 13.35 4.93 2.56
C PRO A 483 14.81 4.67 2.99
N TYR A 484 15.26 5.33 4.07
CA TYR A 484 16.62 5.18 4.59
C TYR A 484 16.77 3.87 5.35
N MET A 485 17.43 2.90 4.73
CA MET A 485 17.59 1.55 5.28
C MET A 485 18.55 1.52 6.48
N ASP A 486 19.52 2.43 6.51
CA ASP A 486 20.54 2.56 7.56
C ASP A 486 20.12 3.48 8.72
N VAL A 487 18.86 3.89 8.75
CA VAL A 487 18.28 4.71 9.81
C VAL A 487 17.03 4.02 10.34
N PRO A 488 17.19 3.00 11.21
CA PRO A 488 16.06 2.26 11.76
C PRO A 488 15.19 3.13 12.68
N PHE A 489 13.95 2.72 12.91
CA PHE A 489 12.96 3.52 13.65
C PHE A 489 13.39 3.81 15.11
N ASP A 490 14.18 2.92 15.71
CA ASP A 490 14.69 3.00 17.07
C ASP A 490 15.94 3.89 17.18
N ASN A 491 16.48 4.36 16.05
CA ASN A 491 17.55 5.34 16.04
C ASN A 491 17.08 6.62 16.77
N PRO A 492 17.86 7.14 17.74
CA PRO A 492 17.46 8.31 18.53
C PRO A 492 17.25 9.58 17.70
N HIS A 493 17.80 9.62 16.49
CA HIS A 493 17.75 10.74 15.55
C HIS A 493 16.82 10.48 14.36
N PHE A 494 16.09 9.35 14.34
CA PHE A 494 15.20 8.93 13.25
C PHE A 494 14.34 10.08 12.71
N ALA A 495 13.56 10.74 13.59
CA ALA A 495 12.65 11.80 13.18
C ALA A 495 13.36 13.00 12.54
N ALA A 496 14.51 13.42 13.09
CA ALA A 496 15.27 14.55 12.54
C ALA A 496 15.84 14.20 11.16
N ILE A 497 16.42 13.01 11.00
CA ILE A 497 16.97 12.56 9.72
C ILE A 497 15.87 12.43 8.66
N GLN A 498 14.73 11.84 9.00
CA GLN A 498 13.58 11.69 8.10
C GLN A 498 13.05 13.05 7.63
N LYS A 499 12.89 14.00 8.55
CA LYS A 499 12.47 15.38 8.24
C LYS A 499 13.45 16.08 7.31
N ILE A 500 14.75 16.02 7.61
CA ILE A 500 15.78 16.66 6.81
C ILE A 500 15.88 16.02 5.43
N GLY A 501 15.86 14.69 5.33
CA GLY A 501 15.81 13.99 4.06
C GLY A 501 14.63 14.40 3.18
N ALA A 502 13.44 14.56 3.78
CA ALA A 502 12.22 15.01 3.10
C ALA A 502 12.21 16.51 2.71
N THR A 503 13.28 17.25 2.98
CA THR A 503 13.51 18.60 2.42
C THR A 503 14.43 18.58 1.20
N GLY A 504 15.21 17.50 1.04
CA GLY A 504 16.29 17.43 0.05
C GLY A 504 17.61 18.00 0.56
N ILE A 505 17.69 18.35 1.84
CA ILE A 505 18.94 18.63 2.53
C ILE A 505 19.57 17.30 2.94
N LEU A 506 20.86 17.11 2.63
CA LEU A 506 21.57 15.86 2.87
C LEU A 506 20.90 14.69 2.14
N LYS A 507 20.77 14.82 0.82
CA LYS A 507 20.18 13.79 -0.05
C LYS A 507 20.80 12.41 0.23
N GLY A 508 19.95 11.38 0.21
CA GLY A 508 20.39 9.99 0.31
C GLY A 508 20.89 9.47 -1.03
N THR A 509 21.46 8.27 -1.02
CA THR A 509 21.96 7.59 -2.22
C THR A 509 21.16 6.32 -2.48
N GLY A 510 20.46 6.27 -3.61
CA GLY A 510 19.75 5.08 -4.06
C GLY A 510 20.71 4.02 -4.60
N VAL A 511 20.53 2.77 -4.17
CA VAL A 511 21.34 1.61 -4.56
C VAL A 511 20.38 0.46 -4.90
N PRO A 512 20.10 0.20 -6.19
CA PRO A 512 19.39 -1.01 -6.59
C PRO A 512 20.14 -2.25 -6.09
N TYR A 513 19.46 -3.16 -5.41
CA TYR A 513 20.11 -4.31 -4.78
C TYR A 513 19.19 -5.54 -4.80
N LYS A 514 19.45 -6.45 -5.75
CA LYS A 514 18.69 -7.71 -5.90
C LYS A 514 17.17 -7.44 -5.85
N TRP A 515 16.47 -8.05 -4.89
CA TRP A 515 15.01 -7.88 -4.69
C TRP A 515 14.66 -6.93 -3.54
N ALA A 516 15.66 -6.30 -2.91
CA ALA A 516 15.49 -5.39 -1.78
C ALA A 516 16.35 -4.16 -2.03
N ASN A 517 15.84 -3.28 -2.88
CA ASN A 517 16.47 -2.04 -3.26
C ASN A 517 16.66 -1.12 -2.07
N GLN A 518 17.66 -0.26 -2.12
CA GLN A 518 18.11 0.46 -0.93
C GLN A 518 18.22 1.93 -1.22
N THR A 519 18.11 2.73 -0.17
CA THR A 519 18.54 4.12 -0.15
C THR A 519 19.23 4.35 1.17
N TRP A 520 20.43 4.90 1.11
CA TRP A 520 21.30 5.09 2.26
C TRP A 520 21.40 6.57 2.61
N PHE A 521 21.30 6.89 3.89
CA PHE A 521 21.53 8.24 4.40
C PHE A 521 23.00 8.47 4.76
N TYR A 522 23.73 7.43 5.15
CA TYR A 522 25.09 7.46 5.71
C TYR A 522 25.22 8.40 6.92
N PRO A 523 24.56 8.09 8.06
CA PRO A 523 24.47 9.02 9.19
C PRO A 523 25.85 9.45 9.72
N ASP A 524 26.83 8.55 9.72
CA ASP A 524 28.16 8.77 10.30
C ASP A 524 29.18 9.41 9.36
N SER A 525 28.86 9.61 8.08
CA SER A 525 29.80 10.22 7.14
C SER A 525 29.80 11.76 7.25
N ALA A 526 30.92 12.37 6.84
CA ALA A 526 31.01 13.81 6.68
C ALA A 526 30.35 14.27 5.36
N VAL A 527 30.11 15.57 5.23
CA VAL A 527 29.60 16.17 3.99
C VAL A 527 30.49 17.33 3.55
N LEU A 528 30.77 17.42 2.25
CA LEU A 528 31.47 18.56 1.68
C LEU A 528 30.62 19.82 1.76
N SER A 529 31.26 20.95 2.09
CA SER A 529 30.58 22.25 2.20
C SER A 529 29.88 22.68 0.93
N THR A 530 30.41 22.30 -0.24
CA THR A 530 29.78 22.58 -1.54
C THR A 530 28.46 21.84 -1.72
N VAL A 531 28.39 20.58 -1.30
CA VAL A 531 27.16 19.77 -1.35
C VAL A 531 26.13 20.33 -0.38
N PHE A 532 26.52 20.56 0.87
CA PHE A 532 25.62 21.10 1.88
C PHE A 532 25.12 22.50 1.51
N LYS A 533 25.98 23.35 0.94
CA LYS A 533 25.61 24.67 0.41
C LYS A 533 24.48 24.56 -0.61
N ASN A 534 24.67 23.75 -1.65
CA ASN A 534 23.69 23.61 -2.72
C ASN A 534 22.33 23.16 -2.20
N ASP A 535 22.35 22.20 -1.27
CA ASP A 535 21.15 21.63 -0.66
C ASP A 535 20.41 22.65 0.24
N ILE A 536 21.11 23.30 1.18
CA ILE A 536 20.50 24.22 2.16
C ILE A 536 20.00 25.49 1.49
N GLU A 537 20.77 26.08 0.56
CA GLU A 537 20.41 27.30 -0.15
C GLU A 537 19.19 27.06 -1.06
N ALA A 538 19.18 25.95 -1.80
CA ALA A 538 18.08 25.64 -2.71
C ALA A 538 16.73 25.44 -2.00
N TYR A 539 16.73 24.96 -0.74
CA TYR A 539 15.49 24.74 0.00
C TYR A 539 15.07 25.93 0.88
N THR A 540 16.03 26.59 1.53
CA THR A 540 15.74 27.61 2.56
C THR A 540 16.00 29.04 2.10
N GLY A 541 16.77 29.22 1.02
CA GLY A 541 17.32 30.51 0.61
C GLY A 541 18.20 31.17 1.68
N ILE A 542 18.73 30.43 2.64
CA ILE A 542 19.70 30.91 3.63
C ILE A 542 21.09 30.73 3.02
N PRO A 543 21.89 31.79 2.85
CA PRO A 543 23.23 31.66 2.32
C PRO A 543 24.11 30.83 3.26
N PHE A 544 24.92 29.93 2.68
CA PHE A 544 25.91 29.15 3.39
C PHE A 544 27.29 29.40 2.79
N SER A 545 28.19 29.92 3.61
CA SER A 545 29.59 30.18 3.23
C SER A 545 30.52 29.39 4.13
N SER A 546 31.35 28.56 3.52
CA SER A 546 32.42 27.82 4.18
C SER A 546 33.56 27.60 3.20
N LYS A 547 34.76 27.35 3.72
CA LYS A 547 35.89 26.87 2.91
C LYS A 547 35.49 25.56 2.20
N ASN A 548 36.06 25.28 1.02
CA ASN A 548 35.86 24.02 0.30
C ASN A 548 36.54 22.85 1.06
N ARG A 549 35.86 22.35 2.07
CA ARG A 549 36.26 21.29 3.01
C ARG A 549 35.00 20.63 3.57
N GLU A 550 35.17 19.61 4.40
CA GLU A 550 34.06 19.04 5.16
C GLU A 550 33.45 20.10 6.09
N VAL A 551 32.11 20.09 6.18
CA VAL A 551 31.34 20.98 7.07
C VAL A 551 31.65 20.63 8.52
N THR A 552 31.95 21.63 9.34
CA THR A 552 32.14 21.44 10.80
C THR A 552 30.91 21.88 11.58
N ILE A 553 30.84 21.51 12.87
CA ILE A 553 29.78 22.02 13.76
C ILE A 553 29.84 23.56 13.86
N GLY A 554 31.03 24.16 13.76
CA GLY A 554 31.18 25.62 13.69
C GLY A 554 30.49 26.25 12.49
N ASP A 555 30.62 25.64 11.31
CA ASP A 555 29.96 26.14 10.10
C ASP A 555 28.42 26.04 10.21
N ILE A 556 27.91 24.96 10.85
CA ILE A 556 26.48 24.80 11.12
C ILE A 556 25.97 25.86 12.10
N VAL A 557 26.72 26.20 13.15
CA VAL A 557 26.36 27.29 14.08
C VAL A 557 26.25 28.63 13.34
N VAL A 558 27.17 28.92 12.41
CA VAL A 558 27.08 30.11 11.56
C VAL A 558 25.82 30.07 10.70
N CYS A 559 25.52 28.94 10.05
CA CYS A 559 24.30 28.76 9.26
C CYS A 559 23.02 28.99 10.07
N ILE A 560 22.95 28.43 11.29
CA ILE A 560 21.84 28.64 12.23
C ILE A 560 21.68 30.13 12.54
N ASN A 561 22.77 30.83 12.83
CA ASN A 561 22.68 32.25 13.16
C ASN A 561 22.35 33.12 11.94
N SER A 562 22.76 32.75 10.73
CA SER A 562 22.30 33.39 9.49
C SER A 562 20.78 33.24 9.29
N TYR A 563 20.21 32.06 9.56
CA TYR A 563 18.77 31.86 9.57
C TYR A 563 18.08 32.78 10.58
N ARG A 564 18.57 32.76 11.83
CA ARG A 564 17.96 33.51 12.92
C ARG A 564 17.99 35.01 12.66
N GLN A 565 19.09 35.53 12.10
CA GLN A 565 19.17 36.92 11.64
C GLN A 565 18.15 37.23 10.53
N LYS A 566 18.07 36.40 9.48
CA LYS A 566 17.11 36.56 8.37
C LYS A 566 15.66 36.67 8.86
N TYR A 567 15.29 35.91 9.89
CA TYR A 567 13.94 35.87 10.46
C TYR A 567 13.79 36.64 11.78
N LYS A 568 14.74 37.52 12.12
CA LYS A 568 14.71 38.38 13.33
C LYS A 568 14.53 37.60 14.65
N LEU A 569 15.10 36.40 14.74
CA LEU A 569 15.16 35.57 15.94
C LEU A 569 16.45 35.86 16.73
N PRO A 570 16.45 35.72 18.08
CA PRO A 570 17.63 35.98 18.90
C PRO A 570 18.82 35.09 18.51
N VAL A 571 19.99 35.65 18.23
CA VAL A 571 21.22 34.91 17.91
C VAL A 571 21.62 33.99 19.07
N LEU A 572 22.07 32.78 18.76
CA LEU A 572 22.53 31.81 19.76
C LEU A 572 24.05 31.83 19.87
N SER A 573 24.58 31.86 21.09
CA SER A 573 26.02 31.69 21.30
C SER A 573 26.43 30.26 20.96
N LYS A 574 27.66 30.11 20.50
CA LYS A 574 28.25 28.79 20.23
C LYS A 574 28.16 27.88 21.45
N GLU A 575 28.48 28.41 22.63
CA GLU A 575 28.43 27.68 23.90
C GLU A 575 27.01 27.21 24.22
N SER A 576 25.98 27.99 23.89
CA SER A 576 24.59 27.60 24.12
C SER A 576 24.19 26.38 23.28
N ILE A 577 24.55 26.37 21.99
CA ILE A 577 24.27 25.24 21.10
C ILE A 577 25.04 24.00 21.54
N LEU A 578 26.32 24.14 21.89
CA LEU A 578 27.12 23.00 22.36
C LEU A 578 26.57 22.41 23.67
N LYS A 579 26.21 23.26 24.65
CA LYS A 579 25.61 22.82 25.92
C LYS A 579 24.24 22.16 25.74
N SER A 580 23.47 22.58 24.74
CA SER A 580 22.17 21.98 24.43
C SER A 580 22.27 20.60 23.78
N GLY A 581 23.46 20.18 23.31
CA GLY A 581 23.64 18.95 22.54
C GLY A 581 23.03 17.73 23.22
N ALA A 582 23.29 17.54 24.51
CA ALA A 582 22.77 16.41 25.28
C ALA A 582 21.22 16.37 25.30
N ALA A 583 20.55 17.53 25.35
CA ALA A 583 19.08 17.60 25.33
C ALA A 583 18.48 17.15 23.98
N ILE A 584 19.25 17.28 22.89
CA ILE A 584 18.90 16.79 21.55
C ILE A 584 19.64 15.51 21.17
N LYS A 585 20.14 14.78 22.18
CA LYS A 585 20.85 13.50 22.07
C LYS A 585 22.14 13.54 21.25
N LEU A 586 22.76 14.71 21.11
CA LEU A 586 24.09 14.86 20.50
C LEU A 586 25.15 14.95 21.60
N GLU A 587 26.13 14.05 21.55
CA GLU A 587 27.22 14.01 22.52
C GLU A 587 28.54 14.49 21.88
N ASN A 588 29.42 15.06 22.70
CA ASN A 588 30.79 15.40 22.30
C ASN A 588 30.87 16.30 21.04
N LEU A 589 29.98 17.29 20.95
CA LEU A 589 30.00 18.28 19.86
C LEU A 589 31.29 19.11 19.92
N ASN A 590 32.04 19.11 18.82
CA ASN A 590 33.27 19.88 18.67
C ASN A 590 33.24 20.67 17.35
N VAL A 591 33.45 21.97 17.45
CA VAL A 591 33.33 22.91 16.32
C VAL A 591 34.46 22.84 15.30
N ALA A 592 35.60 22.25 15.67
CA ALA A 592 36.77 22.19 14.81
C ALA A 592 36.77 20.93 13.93
N ARG A 593 36.10 19.85 14.37
CA ARG A 593 36.04 18.60 13.60
C ARG A 593 34.93 18.63 12.56
N PRO A 594 35.06 17.81 11.49
CA PRO A 594 33.95 17.51 10.59
C PRO A 594 32.71 17.05 11.36
N ALA A 595 31.57 17.61 10.97
CA ALA A 595 30.26 17.21 11.46
C ALA A 595 29.78 15.99 10.67
N LYS A 596 29.26 15.00 11.39
CA LYS A 596 28.58 13.86 10.77
C LYS A 596 27.22 14.29 10.24
N ARG A 597 26.74 13.63 9.20
CA ARG A 597 25.45 13.94 8.57
C ARG A 597 24.27 13.89 9.55
N PHE A 598 24.24 12.95 10.50
CA PHE A 598 23.19 12.93 11.51
C PHE A 598 23.25 14.15 12.45
N GLU A 599 24.45 14.61 12.82
CA GLU A 599 24.62 15.80 13.68
C GLU A 599 24.11 17.05 12.98
N ILE A 600 24.44 17.19 11.68
CA ILE A 600 23.93 18.27 10.84
C ILE A 600 22.40 18.18 10.76
N ALA A 601 21.84 17.00 10.50
CA ALA A 601 20.40 16.82 10.41
C ALA A 601 19.69 17.21 11.72
N VAL A 602 20.20 16.77 12.87
CA VAL A 602 19.62 17.10 14.18
C VAL A 602 19.72 18.59 14.48
N LEU A 603 20.89 19.22 14.25
CA LEU A 603 21.08 20.65 14.50
C LEU A 603 20.22 21.52 13.58
N VAL A 604 20.17 21.22 12.28
CA VAL A 604 19.33 21.95 11.31
C VAL A 604 17.85 21.75 11.63
N ASN A 605 17.44 20.52 11.96
CA ASN A 605 16.06 20.24 12.35
C ASN A 605 15.66 20.97 13.63
N GLU A 606 16.54 21.07 14.63
CA GLU A 606 16.21 21.74 15.89
C GLU A 606 16.15 23.27 15.74
N TYR A 607 17.14 23.87 15.08
CA TYR A 607 17.35 25.32 15.14
C TYR A 607 16.81 26.09 13.94
N ILE A 608 16.71 25.44 12.77
CA ILE A 608 16.17 26.04 11.54
C ILE A 608 14.75 25.51 11.28
N LYS A 609 14.47 24.24 11.61
CA LYS A 609 13.18 23.57 11.39
C LYS A 609 12.67 23.70 9.95
N PRO A 610 13.51 23.47 8.92
CA PRO A 610 13.13 23.75 7.53
C PRO A 610 11.93 22.90 7.09
N PHE A 611 11.84 21.65 7.55
CA PHE A 611 10.70 20.78 7.26
C PHE A 611 9.37 21.32 7.81
N ASP A 612 9.38 21.86 9.03
CA ASP A 612 8.16 22.32 9.71
C ASP A 612 7.77 23.76 9.33
N ASN A 613 8.76 24.63 9.07
CA ASN A 613 8.54 26.06 8.84
C ASN A 613 8.34 26.41 7.35
N ILE A 614 8.73 25.55 6.42
CA ILE A 614 8.63 25.81 4.98
C ILE A 614 7.53 24.93 4.38
N ALA A 615 6.44 25.58 3.96
CA ALA A 615 5.34 24.90 3.30
C ALA A 615 5.73 24.46 1.87
N ILE A 616 5.17 23.34 1.43
CA ILE A 616 5.33 22.81 0.09
C ILE A 616 3.97 22.49 -0.52
N ASP A 617 3.88 22.55 -1.85
CA ASP A 617 2.73 22.04 -2.59
C ASP A 617 2.79 20.51 -2.75
N HIS A 618 1.79 19.93 -3.43
CA HIS A 618 1.72 18.48 -3.69
C HIS A 618 2.79 17.99 -4.68
N GLU A 619 3.46 18.88 -5.42
CA GLU A 619 4.59 18.55 -6.29
C GLU A 619 5.94 18.68 -5.56
N GLY A 620 5.94 19.10 -4.29
CA GLY A 620 7.13 19.28 -3.46
C GLY A 620 7.84 20.63 -3.66
N ASN A 621 7.27 21.55 -4.41
CA ASN A 621 7.82 22.89 -4.59
C ASN A 621 7.61 23.70 -3.32
N VAL A 622 8.61 24.51 -2.95
CA VAL A 622 8.50 25.43 -1.81
C VAL A 622 7.50 26.52 -2.15
N LEU A 623 6.50 26.70 -1.28
CA LEU A 623 5.59 27.82 -1.36
C LEU A 623 6.32 29.05 -0.81
N THR A 624 6.60 30.02 -1.68
CA THR A 624 7.03 31.34 -1.20
C THR A 624 5.88 31.91 -0.38
N SER A 625 6.17 32.36 0.85
CA SER A 625 5.17 32.97 1.71
C SER A 625 4.50 34.10 0.94
N LYS A 626 3.25 33.92 0.51
CA LYS A 626 2.37 35.08 0.34
C LYS A 626 2.35 35.72 1.73
N THR A 627 2.80 36.96 1.79
CA THR A 627 2.65 37.86 2.93
C THR A 627 1.31 37.59 3.62
N ASN A 628 1.41 37.27 4.92
CA ASN A 628 0.36 37.02 5.92
C ASN A 628 -1.09 37.28 5.49
#